data_AF-A0A4Q6DYK9-F1
#
_entry.id   AF-A0A4Q6DYK9-F1
#
_cell.length_a   1.000
_cell.length_b   1.000
_cell.length_c   1.000
_cell.angle_alpha   90.00
_cell.angle_beta   90.00
_cell.angle_gamma   90.00
#
_symmetry.space_group_name_H-M   'P 1'
#
loop_
_entity.id
_entity.type
_entity.pdbx_description
1 polymer ?
#
loop_
_entity_poly.entity_id
_entity_poly.type
_entity_poly.pdbx_seq_one_letter_code
_entity_poly.pdbx_strand_id
1 'polypeptide(L)'
;MKKILLGIICLSLIAGCRKDKKKPVITEPEITITEFTLPESSVTLDPYGYSPLAALLKFTSPIGGHTEIEVVGKHGAPSSITQTFTDDGTNHSIPILGLYADYLNTVKVSVIDAKGNRAKSSITIQTGTLPVNIPNYINVDVSVTDVNNVEPGINLVSSFAGPPTTPRTPYMVDHFGDIRWCLNYTRHPQLKDLNYDCGIARLANGNYFFG
;
A
#
# COMPACT_ATOMS: atom_id res chain seq x y z
N MET A 1 18.68 34.16 -83.81
CA MET A 1 17.65 35.17 -84.11
C MET A 1 16.46 34.99 -83.18
N LYS A 2 16.28 35.92 -82.22
CA LYS A 2 15.01 36.51 -81.72
C LYS A 2 15.22 36.99 -80.28
N LYS A 3 15.42 38.31 -80.17
CA LYS A 3 15.26 39.10 -78.94
C LYS A 3 13.76 39.21 -78.65
N ILE A 4 13.31 39.04 -77.40
CA ILE A 4 12.14 39.76 -76.87
C ILE A 4 12.42 40.15 -75.40
N LEU A 5 12.09 41.40 -75.15
CA LEU A 5 12.23 42.28 -74.00
C LEU A 5 10.98 42.22 -73.10
N LEU A 6 11.11 42.48 -71.79
CA LEU A 6 10.15 43.00 -70.77
C LEU A 6 10.24 42.14 -69.49
N GLY A 7 10.24 42.68 -68.27
CA GLY A 7 10.09 44.03 -67.77
C GLY A 7 10.31 44.03 -66.25
N ILE A 8 10.79 45.14 -65.73
CA ILE A 8 11.14 45.36 -64.32
C ILE A 8 9.85 45.55 -63.50
N ILE A 9 9.65 44.76 -62.45
CA ILE A 9 8.71 45.06 -61.36
C ILE A 9 9.51 45.04 -60.05
N CYS A 10 9.72 46.23 -59.52
CA CYS A 10 10.29 46.48 -58.20
C CYS A 10 9.15 46.30 -57.18
N LEU A 11 9.22 45.27 -56.34
CA LEU A 11 8.31 45.11 -55.20
C LEU A 11 9.11 45.24 -53.90
N SER A 12 8.83 46.32 -53.19
CA SER A 12 9.48 46.78 -51.97
C SER A 12 9.23 45.85 -50.78
N LEU A 13 10.29 45.72 -49.97
CA LEU A 13 10.35 45.05 -48.68
C LEU A 13 9.32 45.59 -47.68
N ILE A 14 8.59 44.68 -47.02
CA ILE A 14 8.06 44.90 -45.67
C ILE A 14 8.57 43.74 -44.80
N ALA A 15 9.76 43.92 -44.22
CA ALA A 15 10.25 43.03 -43.17
C ALA A 15 9.52 43.37 -41.87
N GLY A 16 8.41 42.68 -41.61
CA GLY A 16 7.71 42.73 -40.33
C GLY A 16 8.43 41.86 -39.29
N CYS A 17 9.19 42.47 -38.39
CA CYS A 17 9.74 41.78 -37.22
C CYS A 17 8.62 41.42 -36.21
N ARG A 18 8.12 40.17 -36.24
CA ARG A 18 7.41 39.60 -35.08
C ARG A 18 8.44 39.30 -33.99
N LYS A 19 8.44 40.09 -32.92
CA LYS A 19 9.04 39.68 -31.64
C LYS A 19 8.13 38.63 -31.02
N ASP A 20 8.43 37.35 -31.22
CA ASP A 20 7.80 36.28 -30.47
C ASP A 20 8.17 36.44 -28.99
N LYS A 21 7.20 36.86 -28.17
CA LYS A 21 7.34 36.82 -26.71
C LYS A 21 7.44 35.35 -26.32
N LYS A 22 8.64 34.88 -25.95
CA LYS A 22 8.81 33.56 -25.33
C LYS A 22 7.84 33.47 -24.15
N LYS A 23 6.87 32.56 -24.26
CA LYS A 23 5.99 32.16 -23.15
C LYS A 23 6.91 31.76 -21.98
N PRO A 24 6.64 32.19 -20.73
CA PRO A 24 7.46 31.75 -19.61
C PRO A 24 7.42 30.23 -19.58
N VAL A 25 8.59 29.61 -19.69
CA VAL A 25 8.76 28.18 -19.47
C VAL A 25 8.54 27.99 -17.98
N ILE A 26 7.35 27.50 -17.62
CA ILE A 26 7.08 27.03 -16.26
C ILE A 26 7.80 25.69 -16.19
N THR A 27 9.00 25.67 -15.62
CA THR A 27 9.72 24.42 -15.34
C THR A 27 8.98 23.75 -14.19
N GLU A 28 8.33 22.61 -14.45
CA GLU A 28 7.82 21.76 -13.36
C GLU A 28 9.00 21.42 -12.42
N PRO A 29 8.81 21.48 -11.09
CA PRO A 29 9.88 21.16 -10.16
C PRO A 29 10.37 19.72 -10.42
N GLU A 30 11.68 19.56 -10.56
CA GLU A 30 12.31 18.26 -10.76
C GLU A 30 12.17 17.42 -9.47
N ILE A 31 11.50 16.26 -9.58
CA ILE A 31 11.32 15.33 -8.46
C ILE A 31 12.58 14.52 -8.24
N THR A 32 13.13 14.56 -7.03
CA THR A 32 14.30 13.76 -6.65
C THR A 32 13.90 12.44 -5.99
N ILE A 33 14.63 11.37 -6.31
CA ILE A 33 14.47 10.05 -5.71
C ILE A 33 15.80 9.66 -5.05
N THR A 34 15.75 9.35 -3.75
CA THR A 34 16.91 8.92 -2.97
C THR A 34 16.65 7.53 -2.40
N GLU A 35 17.58 6.60 -2.54
CA GLU A 35 17.48 5.29 -1.89
C GLU A 35 18.14 5.32 -0.50
N PHE A 36 17.59 4.59 0.45
CA PHE A 36 18.19 4.37 1.77
C PHE A 36 18.00 2.92 2.23
N THR A 37 18.72 2.52 3.28
CA THR A 37 18.68 1.14 3.79
C THR A 37 18.02 1.09 5.16
N LEU A 38 17.08 0.15 5.30
CA LEU A 38 16.47 -0.18 6.58
C LEU A 38 17.24 -1.36 7.22
N PRO A 39 17.73 -1.22 8.47
CA PRO A 39 18.30 -2.36 9.19
C PRO A 39 17.20 -3.33 9.61
N GLU A 40 17.49 -4.63 9.73
CA GLU A 40 16.51 -5.62 10.20
C GLU A 40 15.93 -5.27 11.59
N SER A 41 16.73 -4.63 12.45
CA SER A 41 16.32 -4.17 13.78
C SER A 41 15.28 -3.04 13.77
N SER A 42 14.97 -2.46 12.61
CA SER A 42 13.89 -1.48 12.46
C SER A 42 12.50 -2.11 12.58
N VAL A 43 12.39 -3.44 12.45
CA VAL A 43 11.11 -4.16 12.45
C VAL A 43 10.92 -4.92 13.75
N THR A 44 9.75 -4.75 14.36
CA THR A 44 9.24 -5.62 15.43
C THR A 44 8.01 -6.35 14.91
N LEU A 45 8.15 -7.65 14.61
CA LEU A 45 7.03 -8.51 14.23
C LEU A 45 6.12 -8.76 15.45
N ASP A 46 4.81 -8.73 15.23
CA ASP A 46 3.79 -8.94 16.26
C ASP A 46 4.08 -8.16 17.56
N PRO A 47 4.15 -6.82 17.50
CA PRO A 47 4.66 -5.99 18.60
C PRO A 47 3.86 -6.15 19.90
N TYR A 48 2.62 -6.65 19.84
CA TYR A 48 1.75 -6.88 20.99
C TYR A 48 1.51 -8.36 21.31
N GLY A 49 1.99 -9.29 20.47
CA GLY A 49 1.86 -10.74 20.69
C GLY A 49 0.51 -11.35 20.31
N TYR A 50 -0.33 -10.63 19.57
CA TYR A 50 -1.69 -11.04 19.23
C TYR A 50 -2.04 -10.84 17.75
N SER A 51 -1.19 -10.21 16.93
CA SER A 51 -1.43 -10.03 15.50
C SER A 51 -0.19 -10.48 14.71
N PRO A 52 -0.05 -11.80 14.47
CA PRO A 52 1.17 -12.39 13.90
C PRO A 52 1.43 -12.00 12.44
N LEU A 53 0.46 -11.37 11.78
CA LEU A 53 0.53 -10.85 10.40
C LEU A 53 0.66 -9.33 10.34
N ALA A 54 1.11 -8.73 11.44
CA ALA A 54 1.41 -7.32 11.54
C ALA A 54 2.81 -7.10 12.12
N ALA A 55 3.41 -5.97 11.80
CA ALA A 55 4.68 -5.56 12.37
C ALA A 55 4.68 -4.06 12.68
N LEU A 56 5.67 -3.60 13.44
CA LEU A 56 5.94 -2.18 13.66
C LEU A 56 7.31 -1.86 13.07
N LEU A 57 7.35 -0.88 12.16
CA LEU A 57 8.57 -0.38 11.53
C LEU A 57 8.96 0.97 12.14
N LYS A 58 10.15 1.05 12.72
CA LYS A 58 10.72 2.29 13.28
C LYS A 58 12.02 2.63 12.56
N PHE A 59 12.08 3.80 11.94
CA PHE A 59 13.23 4.19 11.13
C PHE A 59 13.41 5.70 11.05
N THR A 60 14.62 6.09 10.65
CA THR A 60 14.93 7.48 10.27
C THR A 60 15.18 7.55 8.78
N SER A 61 14.58 8.53 8.10
CA SER A 61 14.69 8.75 6.66
C SER A 61 15.62 9.94 6.34
N PRO A 62 16.22 9.99 5.13
CA PRO A 62 17.11 11.07 4.73
C PRO A 62 16.37 12.38 4.38
N ILE A 63 15.06 12.32 4.16
CA ILE A 63 14.20 13.49 3.90
C ILE A 63 13.00 13.45 4.85
N GLY A 64 12.50 14.62 5.27
CA GLY A 64 11.28 14.68 6.06
C GLY A 64 10.02 14.56 5.19
N GLY A 65 9.02 13.83 5.66
CA GLY A 65 7.73 13.72 4.95
C GLY A 65 6.83 12.64 5.53
N HIS A 66 5.77 12.31 4.79
CA HIS A 66 4.84 11.24 5.18
C HIS A 66 5.24 9.91 4.58
N THR A 67 4.84 8.81 5.23
CA THR A 67 5.18 7.46 4.81
C THR A 67 4.06 6.83 3.96
N GLU A 68 4.46 6.18 2.87
CA GLU A 68 3.68 5.24 2.10
C GLU A 68 4.40 3.88 2.12
N ILE A 69 3.69 2.80 2.44
CA ILE A 69 4.23 1.44 2.36
C ILE A 69 3.41 0.60 1.39
N GLU A 70 4.08 -0.35 0.74
CA GLU A 70 3.47 -1.40 -0.06
C GLU A 70 3.93 -2.76 0.47
N VAL A 71 3.00 -3.55 1.02
CA VAL A 71 3.24 -4.98 1.25
C VAL A 71 3.03 -5.69 -0.09
N VAL A 72 4.12 -6.15 -0.70
CA VAL A 72 4.12 -6.73 -2.04
C VAL A 72 3.30 -8.02 -2.06
N GLY A 73 2.36 -8.09 -3.00
CA GLY A 73 1.46 -9.22 -3.16
C GLY A 73 2.10 -10.47 -3.78
N LYS A 74 1.73 -11.65 -3.27
CA LYS A 74 2.14 -12.97 -3.82
C LYS A 74 1.59 -13.22 -5.22
N HIS A 75 0.42 -12.67 -5.53
CA HIS A 75 -0.29 -12.82 -6.81
C HIS A 75 -0.13 -11.59 -7.71
N GLY A 76 1.00 -10.89 -7.57
CA GLY A 76 1.31 -9.67 -8.32
C GLY A 76 0.60 -8.43 -7.76
N ALA A 77 0.67 -7.33 -8.53
CA ALA A 77 0.19 -6.01 -8.12
C ALA A 77 -1.26 -5.98 -7.57
N PRO A 78 -2.23 -6.75 -8.10
CA PRO A 78 -3.59 -6.77 -7.54
C PRO A 78 -3.69 -7.29 -6.10
N SER A 79 -2.69 -8.04 -5.63
CA SER A 79 -2.63 -8.56 -4.25
C SER A 79 -1.74 -7.73 -3.31
N SER A 80 -1.13 -6.65 -3.81
CA SER A 80 -0.36 -5.72 -2.99
C SER A 80 -1.30 -4.89 -2.11
N ILE A 81 -0.88 -4.61 -0.87
CA ILE A 81 -1.61 -3.73 0.05
C ILE A 81 -0.79 -2.46 0.25
N THR A 82 -1.32 -1.33 -0.21
CA THR A 82 -0.72 0.00 -0.01
C THR A 82 -1.37 0.70 1.18
N GLN A 83 -0.55 1.30 2.04
CA GLN A 83 -1.00 2.08 3.19
C GLN A 83 -0.27 3.42 3.19
N THR A 84 -1.03 4.51 3.30
CA THR A 84 -0.51 5.88 3.41
C THR A 84 -0.79 6.40 4.80
N PHE A 85 0.23 6.98 5.41
CA PHE A 85 0.19 7.51 6.77
C PHE A 85 0.25 9.03 6.74
N THR A 86 -0.23 9.67 7.81
CA THR A 86 -0.18 11.13 8.00
C THR A 86 0.94 11.54 8.96
N ASP A 87 1.95 10.70 9.11
CA ASP A 87 3.18 11.03 9.82
C ASP A 87 3.95 12.12 9.05
N ASP A 88 4.92 12.75 9.72
CA ASP A 88 5.76 13.79 9.12
C ASP A 88 7.11 13.85 9.81
N GLY A 89 8.06 14.55 9.21
CA GLY A 89 9.44 14.65 9.66
C GLY A 89 10.27 13.44 9.24
N THR A 90 11.40 13.22 9.91
CA THR A 90 12.39 12.21 9.53
C THR A 90 12.37 10.96 10.39
N ASN A 91 11.62 10.95 11.51
CA ASN A 91 11.54 9.81 12.42
C ASN A 91 10.15 9.20 12.35
N HIS A 92 10.07 7.94 11.97
CA HIS A 92 8.82 7.28 11.65
C HIS A 92 8.59 6.07 12.56
N SER A 93 7.32 5.80 12.86
CA SER A 93 6.87 4.62 13.61
C SER A 93 5.58 4.13 12.99
N ILE A 94 5.68 3.18 12.07
CA ILE A 94 4.65 2.83 11.10
C ILE A 94 4.18 1.39 11.32
N PRO A 95 2.88 1.15 11.57
CA PRO A 95 2.36 -0.20 11.57
C PRO A 95 2.36 -0.76 10.14
N ILE A 96 2.87 -1.97 9.98
CA ILE A 96 2.76 -2.74 8.74
C ILE A 96 1.63 -3.74 8.93
N LEU A 97 0.53 -3.56 8.21
CA LEU A 97 -0.59 -4.49 8.17
C LEU A 97 -0.61 -5.23 6.83
N GLY A 98 -1.17 -6.44 6.79
CA GLY A 98 -1.38 -7.16 5.54
C GLY A 98 -0.28 -8.16 5.17
N LEU A 99 0.55 -8.59 6.14
CA LEU A 99 1.58 -9.61 5.87
C LEU A 99 0.91 -10.96 5.58
N TYR A 100 1.55 -11.76 4.73
CA TYR A 100 1.20 -13.15 4.54
C TYR A 100 1.79 -14.02 5.65
N ALA A 101 1.11 -15.11 5.99
CA ALA A 101 1.62 -16.16 6.86
C ALA A 101 2.66 -17.03 6.15
N ASP A 102 3.57 -17.61 6.96
CA ASP A 102 4.62 -18.54 6.53
C ASP A 102 5.34 -18.08 5.25
N TYR A 103 5.72 -16.80 5.23
CA TYR A 103 6.22 -16.16 4.03
C TYR A 103 7.26 -15.09 4.34
N LEU A 104 8.24 -14.98 3.43
CA LEU A 104 9.20 -13.89 3.41
C LEU A 104 8.56 -12.70 2.69
N ASN A 105 7.82 -11.91 3.45
CA ASN A 105 7.13 -10.74 2.94
C ASN A 105 8.14 -9.69 2.48
N THR A 106 7.88 -9.00 1.37
CA THR A 106 8.63 -7.82 0.96
C THR A 106 7.77 -6.59 1.19
N VAL A 107 8.32 -5.60 1.91
CA VAL A 107 7.65 -4.33 2.18
C VAL A 107 8.48 -3.21 1.58
N LYS A 108 7.91 -2.50 0.60
CA LYS A 108 8.50 -1.29 0.06
C LYS A 108 8.07 -0.10 0.91
N VAL A 109 8.99 0.82 1.15
CA VAL A 109 8.76 2.01 1.97
C VAL A 109 9.14 3.23 1.15
N SER A 110 8.28 4.24 1.15
CA SER A 110 8.52 5.54 0.53
C SER A 110 8.20 6.65 1.53
N VAL A 111 9.13 7.56 1.76
CA VAL A 111 8.87 8.84 2.46
C VAL A 111 8.76 9.93 1.42
N ILE A 112 7.69 10.73 1.46
CA ILE A 112 7.35 11.71 0.44
C ILE A 112 7.23 13.10 1.08
N ASP A 113 8.06 14.04 0.62
CA ASP A 113 8.04 15.42 1.11
C ASP A 113 6.95 16.27 0.45
N ALA A 114 6.73 17.49 0.94
CA ALA A 114 5.71 18.41 0.41
C ALA A 114 5.97 18.86 -1.05
N LYS A 115 7.18 18.65 -1.58
CA LYS A 115 7.55 18.97 -2.97
C LYS A 115 7.40 17.75 -3.89
N GLY A 116 7.09 16.57 -3.34
CA GLY A 116 6.97 15.31 -4.04
C GLY A 116 8.27 14.51 -4.16
N ASN A 117 9.37 14.97 -3.56
CA ASN A 117 10.62 14.19 -3.50
C ASN A 117 10.39 12.91 -2.70
N ARG A 118 11.07 11.83 -3.08
CA ARG A 118 10.89 10.52 -2.43
C ARG A 118 12.20 9.97 -1.91
N ALA A 119 12.18 9.46 -0.68
CA ALA A 119 13.18 8.54 -0.17
C ALA A 119 12.59 7.13 -0.17
N LYS A 120 13.25 6.17 -0.82
CA LYS A 120 12.77 4.80 -0.99
C LYS A 120 13.66 3.78 -0.30
N SER A 121 13.04 2.73 0.22
CA SER A 121 13.71 1.56 0.76
C SER A 121 12.82 0.32 0.64
N SER A 122 13.38 -0.84 0.97
CA SER A 122 12.65 -2.10 1.04
C SER A 122 13.20 -2.93 2.19
N ILE A 123 12.33 -3.69 2.85
CA ILE A 123 12.71 -4.63 3.90
C ILE A 123 11.94 -5.95 3.73
N THR A 124 12.57 -7.05 4.10
CA THR A 124 11.92 -8.36 4.14
C THR A 124 11.54 -8.74 5.57
N ILE A 125 10.39 -9.40 5.74
CA ILE A 125 9.86 -9.79 7.04
C ILE A 125 9.36 -11.23 6.95
N GLN A 126 10.05 -12.15 7.62
CA GLN A 126 9.62 -13.53 7.73
C GLN A 126 8.53 -13.64 8.80
N THR A 127 7.38 -14.21 8.44
CA THR A 127 6.29 -14.53 9.38
C THR A 127 6.27 -16.02 9.71
N GLY A 128 5.63 -16.37 10.82
CA GLY A 128 5.33 -17.75 11.18
C GLY A 128 4.05 -18.27 10.54
N THR A 129 3.72 -19.53 10.82
CA THR A 129 2.45 -20.15 10.42
C THR A 129 1.25 -19.50 11.11
N LEU A 130 0.07 -19.69 10.54
CA LEU A 130 -1.17 -19.24 11.18
C LEU A 130 -1.47 -19.98 12.49
N PRO A 131 -2.23 -19.36 13.41
CA PRO A 131 -2.75 -20.06 14.58
C PRO A 131 -3.55 -21.32 14.22
N VAL A 132 -3.46 -22.36 15.05
CA VAL A 132 -4.04 -23.70 14.79
C VAL A 132 -5.56 -23.72 14.52
N ASN A 133 -6.29 -22.71 15.00
CA ASN A 133 -7.76 -22.67 14.95
C ASN A 133 -8.34 -21.79 13.83
N ILE A 134 -7.55 -21.44 12.81
CA ILE A 134 -8.04 -20.78 11.60
C ILE A 134 -7.62 -21.57 10.36
N PRO A 135 -8.39 -21.52 9.26
CA PRO A 135 -7.98 -22.16 8.01
C PRO A 135 -6.65 -21.57 7.53
N ASN A 136 -5.85 -22.35 6.80
CA ASN A 136 -4.60 -21.83 6.25
C ASN A 136 -4.82 -20.92 5.03
N TYR A 137 -5.94 -21.10 4.33
CA TYR A 137 -6.38 -20.31 3.19
C TYR A 137 -7.90 -20.52 3.00
N ILE A 138 -8.56 -19.58 2.31
CA ILE A 138 -9.94 -19.72 1.87
C ILE A 138 -9.93 -19.96 0.36
N ASN A 139 -10.66 -20.98 -0.11
CA ASN A 139 -10.85 -21.17 -1.54
C ASN A 139 -11.79 -20.08 -2.07
N VAL A 140 -11.25 -19.14 -2.83
CA VAL A 140 -12.03 -18.14 -3.56
C VAL A 140 -12.01 -18.53 -5.03
N ASP A 141 -13.19 -18.65 -5.64
CA ASP A 141 -13.28 -18.77 -7.09
C ASP A 141 -13.06 -17.40 -7.72
N VAL A 142 -11.80 -17.09 -8.00
CA VAL A 142 -11.40 -15.82 -8.61
C VAL A 142 -11.93 -15.67 -10.03
N SER A 143 -12.33 -16.76 -10.71
CA SER A 143 -12.80 -16.74 -12.09
C SER A 143 -14.20 -16.15 -12.27
N VAL A 144 -15.01 -16.16 -11.19
CA VAL A 144 -16.31 -15.48 -11.12
C VAL A 144 -16.22 -14.07 -10.53
N THR A 145 -15.04 -13.62 -10.11
CA THR A 145 -14.85 -12.30 -9.52
C THR A 145 -14.55 -11.29 -10.63
N ASP A 146 -15.52 -10.42 -10.93
CA ASP A 146 -15.25 -9.24 -11.75
C ASP A 146 -14.53 -8.19 -10.87
N VAL A 147 -13.20 -8.19 -10.95
CA VAL A 147 -12.34 -7.28 -10.18
C VAL A 147 -12.66 -5.79 -10.40
N ASN A 148 -13.34 -5.42 -11.49
CA ASN A 148 -13.76 -4.04 -11.72
C ASN A 148 -15.05 -3.66 -10.99
N ASN A 149 -15.80 -4.66 -10.49
CA ASN A 149 -17.08 -4.51 -9.82
C ASN A 149 -17.04 -4.90 -8.33
N VAL A 150 -15.83 -5.10 -7.77
CA VAL A 150 -15.63 -5.35 -6.34
C VAL A 150 -14.84 -4.18 -5.75
N GLU A 151 -15.22 -3.76 -4.54
CA GLU A 151 -14.47 -2.73 -3.83
C GLU A 151 -13.04 -3.21 -3.50
N PRO A 152 -12.00 -2.37 -3.67
CA PRO A 152 -10.67 -2.70 -3.20
C PRO A 152 -10.67 -2.90 -1.68
N GLY A 153 -10.06 -3.98 -1.20
CA GLY A 153 -9.95 -4.20 0.24
C GLY A 153 -9.68 -5.65 0.62
N ILE A 154 -9.86 -5.90 1.91
CA ILE A 154 -9.81 -7.22 2.54
C ILE A 154 -11.10 -7.46 3.29
N ASN A 155 -11.60 -8.68 3.26
CA ASN A 155 -12.88 -9.05 3.84
C ASN A 155 -12.67 -9.61 5.25
N LEU A 156 -13.32 -9.02 6.24
CA LEU A 156 -13.40 -9.60 7.58
C LEU A 156 -14.28 -10.85 7.53
N VAL A 157 -13.70 -11.99 7.89
CA VAL A 157 -14.42 -13.25 7.93
C VAL A 157 -14.96 -13.46 9.34
N SER A 158 -16.29 -13.46 9.42
CA SER A 158 -17.03 -13.90 10.59
C SER A 158 -17.46 -15.34 10.38
N SER A 159 -16.67 -16.30 10.86
CA SER A 159 -16.95 -17.73 10.71
C SER A 159 -17.23 -18.39 12.05
N PHE A 160 -18.34 -19.13 12.13
CA PHE A 160 -18.55 -20.11 13.20
C PHE A 160 -17.89 -21.42 12.77
N ALA A 161 -16.64 -21.64 13.17
CA ALA A 161 -15.89 -22.81 12.72
C ALA A 161 -16.34 -24.14 13.39
N GLY A 162 -17.24 -24.10 14.39
CA GLY A 162 -17.75 -25.29 15.08
C GLY A 162 -16.67 -26.07 15.86
N PRO A 163 -17.04 -26.94 16.83
CA PRO A 163 -16.05 -27.75 17.53
C PRO A 163 -15.23 -28.64 16.55
N PRO A 164 -13.90 -28.79 16.75
CA PRO A 164 -13.10 -28.31 17.88
C PRO A 164 -12.59 -26.86 17.74
N THR A 165 -12.83 -26.22 16.61
CA THR A 165 -12.40 -24.86 16.27
C THR A 165 -13.39 -23.82 16.78
N THR A 166 -13.18 -23.35 18.00
CA THR A 166 -13.93 -22.20 18.53
C THR A 166 -13.58 -20.93 17.75
N PRO A 167 -14.55 -20.09 17.35
CA PRO A 167 -14.30 -18.87 16.59
C PRO A 167 -13.76 -17.79 17.52
N ARG A 168 -12.48 -17.90 17.89
CA ARG A 168 -11.77 -17.01 18.83
C ARG A 168 -10.68 -16.17 18.18
N THR A 169 -10.46 -16.39 16.89
CA THR A 169 -9.40 -15.72 16.12
C THR A 169 -10.02 -15.14 14.87
N PRO A 170 -10.55 -13.90 14.90
CA PRO A 170 -11.05 -13.28 13.70
C PRO A 170 -9.89 -13.01 12.74
N TYR A 171 -10.18 -13.12 11.45
CA TYR A 171 -9.19 -12.97 10.39
C TYR A 171 -9.80 -12.25 9.19
N MET A 172 -8.94 -11.62 8.40
CA MET A 172 -9.32 -11.00 7.13
C MET A 172 -8.62 -11.71 5.98
N VAL A 173 -9.35 -11.86 4.87
CA VAL A 173 -8.85 -12.47 3.64
C VAL A 173 -8.81 -11.44 2.51
N ASP A 174 -7.79 -11.53 1.67
CA ASP A 174 -7.80 -10.79 0.40
C ASP A 174 -8.66 -11.48 -0.66
N HIS A 175 -8.77 -10.86 -1.82
CA HIS A 175 -9.60 -11.36 -2.91
C HIS A 175 -9.09 -12.67 -3.54
N PHE A 176 -7.87 -13.11 -3.21
CA PHE A 176 -7.31 -14.39 -3.63
C PHE A 176 -7.51 -15.48 -2.55
N GLY A 177 -8.09 -15.12 -1.40
CA GLY A 177 -8.35 -16.05 -0.30
C GLY A 177 -7.18 -16.25 0.64
N ASP A 178 -6.08 -15.49 0.48
CA ASP A 178 -4.99 -15.48 1.44
C ASP A 178 -5.41 -14.71 2.70
N ILE A 179 -5.07 -15.24 3.86
CA ILE A 179 -5.27 -14.53 5.13
C ILE A 179 -4.17 -13.47 5.29
N ARG A 180 -4.59 -12.21 5.40
CA ARG A 180 -3.69 -11.04 5.47
C ARG A 180 -3.72 -10.34 6.83
N TRP A 181 -4.59 -10.79 7.72
CA TRP A 181 -4.68 -10.30 9.08
C TRP A 181 -5.37 -11.35 9.96
N CYS A 182 -4.92 -11.48 11.21
CA CYS A 182 -5.66 -12.21 12.24
C CYS A 182 -5.37 -11.64 13.63
N LEU A 183 -6.29 -11.90 14.56
CA LEU A 183 -6.19 -11.49 15.96
C LEU A 183 -6.30 -12.70 16.87
N ASN A 184 -5.18 -13.12 17.45
CA ASN A 184 -5.10 -14.35 18.25
C ASN A 184 -5.04 -14.04 19.74
N TYR A 185 -6.20 -13.85 20.37
CA TYR A 185 -6.28 -13.62 21.82
C TYR A 185 -6.29 -14.88 22.67
N THR A 186 -6.05 -16.08 22.10
CA THR A 186 -6.12 -17.35 22.84
C THR A 186 -5.23 -17.41 24.09
N ARG A 187 -4.18 -16.57 24.16
CA ARG A 187 -3.27 -16.45 25.30
C ARG A 187 -3.40 -15.12 26.07
N HIS A 188 -4.34 -14.25 25.69
CA HIS A 188 -4.53 -12.94 26.34
C HIS A 188 -5.09 -13.11 27.76
N PRO A 189 -4.57 -12.40 28.77
CA PRO A 189 -5.00 -12.58 30.16
C PRO A 189 -6.50 -12.35 30.39
N GLN A 190 -7.08 -11.35 29.70
CA GLN A 190 -8.49 -10.96 29.85
C GLN A 190 -9.39 -11.29 28.66
N LEU A 191 -8.84 -11.50 27.46
CA LEU A 191 -9.60 -11.54 26.19
C LEU A 191 -9.60 -12.95 25.56
N LYS A 192 -8.98 -13.94 26.22
CA LYS A 192 -8.93 -15.33 25.76
C LYS A 192 -10.28 -16.03 25.66
N ASP A 193 -11.27 -15.51 26.38
CA ASP A 193 -12.62 -16.07 26.45
C ASP A 193 -13.59 -15.33 25.51
N LEU A 194 -13.09 -14.38 24.70
CA LEU A 194 -13.88 -13.77 23.64
C LEU A 194 -14.29 -14.84 22.62
N ASN A 195 -15.58 -14.88 22.29
CA ASN A 195 -16.18 -15.77 21.32
C ASN A 195 -16.89 -14.93 20.25
N TYR A 196 -16.63 -15.22 18.98
CA TYR A 196 -17.15 -14.47 17.84
C TYR A 196 -18.21 -15.28 17.06
N ASP A 197 -18.93 -16.16 17.76
CA ASP A 197 -19.93 -17.08 17.21
C ASP A 197 -21.20 -16.39 16.70
N CYS A 198 -21.63 -15.32 17.37
CA CYS A 198 -22.71 -14.44 16.90
C CYS A 198 -22.25 -13.44 15.83
N GLY A 199 -20.98 -13.53 15.45
CA GLY A 199 -20.37 -12.79 14.36
C GLY A 199 -19.92 -11.38 14.71
N ILE A 200 -19.30 -10.73 13.72
CA ILE A 200 -18.72 -9.40 13.88
C ILE A 200 -19.44 -8.42 12.96
N ALA A 201 -19.99 -7.36 13.55
CA ALA A 201 -20.65 -6.28 12.84
C ALA A 201 -19.79 -5.00 12.88
N ARG A 202 -19.64 -4.34 11.74
CA ARG A 202 -19.02 -3.00 11.69
C ARG A 202 -20.09 -1.94 11.97
N LEU A 203 -19.84 -1.12 12.98
CA LEU A 203 -20.68 0.00 13.36
C LEU A 203 -20.43 1.21 12.45
N ALA A 204 -21.38 2.14 12.39
CA ALA A 204 -21.29 3.35 11.57
C ALA A 204 -20.09 4.25 11.92
N ASN A 205 -19.58 4.18 13.15
CA ASN A 205 -18.39 4.90 13.59
C ASN A 205 -17.07 4.17 13.24
N GLY A 206 -17.14 3.04 12.52
CA GLY A 206 -15.98 2.25 12.12
C GLY A 206 -15.50 1.24 13.17
N ASN A 207 -16.03 1.27 14.39
CA ASN A 207 -15.74 0.25 15.40
C ASN A 207 -16.42 -1.08 15.06
N TYR A 208 -15.94 -2.16 15.67
CA TYR A 208 -16.55 -3.47 15.54
C TYR A 208 -17.28 -3.86 16.82
N PHE A 209 -18.49 -4.39 16.64
CA PHE A 209 -19.29 -5.04 17.67
C PHE A 209 -19.23 -6.55 17.46
N PHE A 210 -19.09 -7.29 18.55
CA PHE A 210 -19.18 -8.74 18.59
C PHE A 210 -20.02 -9.13 19.81
N GLY A 211 -20.96 -10.06 19.62
CA GLY A 211 -21.87 -10.52 20.68
C GLY A 211 -23.15 -11.13 20.14
#